data_AF-H3NL29-F1
#
_entry.id   AF-H3NL29-F1
#
_cell.length_a   1.000
_cell.length_b   1.000
_cell.length_c   1.000
_cell.angle_alpha   90.00
_cell.angle_beta   90.00
_cell.angle_gamma   90.00
#
_symmetry.space_group_name_H-M   'P 1'
#
loop_
_entity.id
_entity.type
_entity.pdbx_description
1 polymer ?
#
loop_
_entity_poly.entity_id
_entity_poly.type
_entity_poly.pdbx_seq_one_letter_code
_entity_poly.pdbx_strand_id
1 'polypeptide(L)'
;MKNRIILAYVLALAFFVSIFGVKEVEATSANTIEIKLSNLTDEQKEELSGAKSTVFTYWDISKDYEYHKDFEKRDEISRKLYEMTDEELGKKYNSNKIETTFDKDSIKLKGIEEGFYYFRNIVEEKNTRYIFSFIVKIPLDSATNIILIDKVKTEPLENGRVKLIKTDQNTNLLENVGFELYNIQNERVPLIGTYIYNEKGDKNQILYTDKNGEINISNLPYGKYYFKEVKALDGYKLLKEKIEFEIVDNNLIELKVENIKDEKGGLKFLKIANDKNKTPLEGAEFKLTRKVDGKDEAVKIDGKEVYLKSDKEGKFEINGLDYGKYQLWEVKAPKGYKKLSKAIDFTVNETSQEKVLIIKNDKEPKINVPKTGDLMIPLLLISSVALFGVGYKLAKSKEK
;
A
#
# COMPACT_ATOMS: atom_id res chain seq x y z
N MET A 1 -45.69 -57.97 70.12
CA MET A 1 -44.30 -58.46 70.24
C MET A 1 -43.50 -57.94 69.04
N LYS A 2 -42.23 -57.52 69.24
CA LYS A 2 -41.08 -57.45 68.30
C LYS A 2 -41.38 -57.20 66.79
N ASN A 3 -40.81 -56.23 66.08
CA ASN A 3 -39.53 -55.51 66.26
C ASN A 3 -39.44 -54.21 65.42
N ARG A 4 -38.75 -53.17 65.96
CA ARG A 4 -37.76 -52.26 65.31
C ARG A 4 -38.17 -51.56 63.98
N ILE A 5 -38.39 -50.23 63.88
CA ILE A 5 -37.42 -49.10 63.95
C ILE A 5 -36.14 -49.43 63.14
N ILE A 6 -35.65 -48.72 62.11
CA ILE A 6 -35.52 -47.30 61.74
C ILE A 6 -35.72 -47.25 60.17
N LEU A 7 -36.20 -46.23 59.44
CA LEU A 7 -35.65 -44.87 59.24
C LEU A 7 -36.59 -43.92 58.43
N ALA A 8 -36.72 -42.67 58.88
CA ALA A 8 -36.82 -41.33 58.22
C ALA A 8 -37.22 -41.15 56.72
N TYR A 9 -37.86 -40.06 56.28
CA TYR A 9 -38.67 -38.97 56.90
C TYR A 9 -39.26 -38.12 55.74
N VAL A 10 -40.59 -38.06 55.55
CA VAL A 10 -41.35 -36.85 55.12
C VAL A 10 -42.83 -37.10 55.46
N LEU A 11 -43.26 -36.70 56.65
CA LEU A 11 -44.69 -36.61 56.97
C LEU A 11 -44.88 -35.57 58.08
N ALA A 12 -45.02 -34.31 57.66
CA ALA A 12 -45.36 -33.19 58.52
C ALA A 12 -46.42 -32.33 57.81
N LEU A 13 -47.67 -32.63 58.18
CA LEU A 13 -48.79 -31.71 58.34
C LEU A 13 -49.20 -30.82 57.15
N ALA A 14 -50.17 -31.33 56.40
CA ALA A 14 -51.28 -30.48 55.99
C ALA A 14 -52.26 -30.37 57.17
N PHE A 15 -52.45 -29.16 57.72
CA PHE A 15 -53.73 -28.55 58.15
C PHE A 15 -53.48 -27.22 58.87
N PHE A 16 -54.27 -26.18 58.53
CA PHE A 16 -54.20 -24.78 59.02
C PHE A 16 -52.90 -24.03 58.61
N VAL A 17 -52.92 -22.78 58.12
CA VAL A 17 -53.94 -21.72 58.15
C VAL A 17 -54.02 -20.98 56.80
N SER A 18 -55.23 -20.69 56.34
CA SER A 18 -55.52 -19.73 55.26
C SER A 18 -55.54 -18.28 55.79
N ILE A 19 -54.38 -17.67 56.03
CA ILE A 19 -54.24 -16.25 56.38
C ILE A 19 -53.06 -15.66 55.60
N PHE A 20 -53.27 -14.44 55.07
CA PHE A 20 -52.45 -13.73 54.09
C PHE A 20 -52.27 -14.46 52.76
N GLY A 21 -53.06 -14.01 51.78
CA GLY A 21 -52.68 -14.20 50.39
C GLY A 21 -51.28 -13.62 50.20
N VAL A 22 -50.39 -14.42 49.61
CA VAL A 22 -49.24 -13.86 48.92
C VAL A 22 -49.83 -12.96 47.86
N LYS A 23 -49.73 -11.64 48.07
CA LYS A 23 -49.89 -10.67 47.00
C LYS A 23 -49.08 -11.22 45.83
N GLU A 24 -49.69 -11.36 44.66
CA GLU A 24 -48.91 -11.09 43.46
C GLU A 24 -48.24 -9.74 43.72
N VAL A 25 -46.91 -9.76 43.82
CA VAL A 25 -46.15 -8.53 43.73
C VAL A 25 -46.33 -8.13 42.29
N GLU A 26 -47.40 -7.35 42.05
CA GLU A 26 -47.63 -6.63 40.81
C GLU A 26 -46.28 -6.07 40.40
N ALA A 27 -45.80 -6.47 39.22
CA ALA A 27 -44.49 -6.07 38.76
C ALA A 27 -44.42 -4.54 38.82
N THR A 28 -43.66 -4.02 39.79
CA THR A 28 -43.60 -2.59 40.07
C THR A 28 -43.20 -1.91 38.77
N SER A 29 -44.13 -1.13 38.25
CA SER A 29 -44.08 -0.65 36.88
C SER A 29 -42.89 0.30 36.71
N ALA A 30 -41.77 -0.25 36.28
CA ALA A 30 -40.50 0.45 36.21
C ALA A 30 -40.63 1.69 35.33
N ASN A 31 -40.26 2.85 35.88
CA ASN A 31 -40.20 4.10 35.14
C ASN A 31 -39.42 3.89 33.84
N THR A 32 -40.04 4.30 32.73
CA THR A 32 -39.46 4.16 31.39
C THR A 32 -39.30 5.56 30.80
N ILE A 33 -38.08 5.92 30.43
CA ILE A 33 -37.78 7.19 29.76
C ILE A 33 -37.61 6.88 28.28
N GLU A 34 -38.44 7.51 27.44
CA GLU A 34 -38.32 7.44 25.99
C GLU A 34 -37.75 8.77 25.46
N ILE A 35 -36.53 8.72 24.92
CA ILE A 35 -35.85 9.89 24.34
C ILE A 35 -36.14 9.87 22.84
N LYS A 36 -36.80 10.91 22.31
CA LYS A 36 -37.09 11.05 20.88
C LYS A 36 -35.94 11.76 20.16
N LEU A 37 -35.44 11.15 19.08
CA LEU A 37 -34.30 11.63 18.29
C LEU A 37 -34.75 12.71 17.28
N SER A 38 -35.21 13.85 17.79
CA SER A 38 -36.00 14.82 17.03
C SER A 38 -35.22 15.70 16.06
N ASN A 39 -33.93 15.90 16.30
CA ASN A 39 -33.06 16.79 15.54
C ASN A 39 -31.99 16.06 14.71
N LEU A 40 -32.09 14.73 14.57
CA LEU A 40 -31.20 13.91 13.76
C LEU A 40 -31.84 13.60 12.39
N THR A 41 -31.02 13.52 11.35
CA THR A 41 -31.46 13.07 10.01
C THR A 41 -31.77 11.57 10.01
N ASP A 42 -32.52 11.09 9.01
CA ASP A 42 -32.79 9.65 8.88
C ASP A 42 -31.51 8.81 8.70
N GLU A 43 -30.47 9.37 8.07
CA GLU A 43 -29.14 8.76 7.94
C GLU A 43 -28.43 8.63 9.29
N GLN A 44 -28.46 9.67 10.13
CA GLN A 44 -27.88 9.66 11.48
C GLN A 44 -28.62 8.71 12.42
N LYS A 45 -29.94 8.60 12.26
CA LYS A 45 -30.77 7.63 12.99
C LYS A 45 -30.48 6.18 12.60
N GLU A 46 -30.32 5.91 11.31
CA GLU A 46 -29.98 4.59 10.80
C GLU A 46 -28.58 4.16 11.29
N GLU A 47 -27.62 5.09 11.25
CA GLU A 47 -26.28 4.93 11.83
C GLU A 47 -26.31 4.56 13.32
N LEU A 48 -26.98 5.35 14.16
CA LEU A 48 -27.12 5.05 15.59
C LEU A 48 -27.85 3.73 15.87
N SER A 49 -28.84 3.35 15.05
CA SER A 49 -29.55 2.06 15.20
C SER A 49 -28.67 0.84 14.93
N GLY A 50 -27.51 1.01 14.29
CA GLY A 50 -26.49 -0.02 14.11
C GLY A 50 -25.65 -0.28 15.36
N ALA A 51 -25.59 0.68 16.31
CA ALA A 51 -24.82 0.57 17.54
C ALA A 51 -25.45 -0.46 18.50
N LYS A 52 -24.83 -1.64 18.61
CA LYS A 52 -25.44 -2.85 19.22
C LYS A 52 -25.76 -2.74 20.72
N SER A 53 -25.20 -1.77 21.44
CA SER A 53 -25.55 -1.37 22.80
C SER A 53 -24.88 -0.03 23.10
N THR A 54 -25.52 0.81 23.91
CA THR A 54 -24.93 2.05 24.44
C THR A 54 -25.13 2.16 25.95
N VAL A 55 -24.19 2.82 26.64
CA VAL A 55 -24.18 2.99 28.09
C VAL A 55 -24.40 4.45 28.44
N PHE A 56 -25.56 4.77 28.99
CA PHE A 56 -25.78 6.06 29.63
C PHE A 56 -25.17 6.04 31.03
N THR A 57 -24.34 7.03 31.33
CA THR A 57 -23.96 7.34 32.72
C THR A 57 -24.91 8.43 33.23
N TYR A 58 -25.37 8.30 34.47
CA TYR A 58 -26.26 9.29 35.06
C TYR A 58 -25.95 9.54 36.53
N TRP A 59 -26.22 10.75 36.98
CA TRP A 59 -25.87 11.25 38.30
C TRP A 59 -27.11 11.79 39.01
N ASP A 60 -27.29 11.42 40.28
CA ASP A 60 -28.32 12.03 41.12
C ASP A 60 -27.90 13.44 41.53
N ILE A 61 -28.61 14.44 41.00
CA ILE A 61 -28.36 15.86 41.22
C ILE A 61 -29.34 16.49 42.24
N SER A 62 -30.24 15.68 42.82
CA SER A 62 -31.32 16.13 43.74
C SER A 62 -30.83 16.83 45.00
N LYS A 63 -29.56 16.63 45.38
CA LYS A 63 -28.93 17.28 46.54
C LYS A 63 -28.66 18.77 46.34
N ASP A 64 -28.34 19.16 45.11
CA ASP A 64 -27.87 20.51 44.78
C ASP A 64 -28.89 21.31 43.94
N TYR A 65 -29.83 20.62 43.30
CA TYR A 65 -30.77 21.22 42.37
C TYR A 65 -32.19 20.69 42.56
N GLU A 66 -33.17 21.58 42.44
CA GLU A 66 -34.59 21.23 42.39
C GLU A 66 -35.12 21.33 40.95
N TYR A 67 -36.08 20.46 40.60
CA TYR A 67 -36.73 20.53 39.29
C TYR A 67 -37.65 21.76 39.19
N HIS A 68 -37.38 22.63 38.21
CA HIS A 68 -38.18 23.82 37.97
C HIS A 68 -39.06 23.68 36.71
N LYS A 69 -40.29 24.20 36.75
CA LYS A 69 -41.22 24.17 35.57
C LYS A 69 -40.81 25.14 34.45
N ASP A 70 -40.09 26.19 34.79
CA ASP A 70 -39.44 27.12 33.85
C ASP A 70 -38.35 26.41 33.01
N PHE A 71 -38.32 26.69 31.70
CA PHE A 71 -37.32 26.12 30.79
C PHE A 71 -35.94 26.75 31.02
N GLU A 72 -35.84 28.07 31.16
CA GLU A 72 -34.57 28.79 31.24
C GLU A 72 -33.74 28.34 32.45
N LYS A 73 -34.40 28.12 33.59
CA LYS A 73 -33.74 27.60 34.81
C LYS A 73 -33.28 26.16 34.66
N ARG A 74 -33.98 25.33 33.87
CA ARG A 74 -33.52 23.96 33.56
C ARG A 74 -32.34 23.98 32.60
N ASP A 75 -32.37 24.85 31.60
CA ASP A 75 -31.27 25.03 30.65
C ASP A 75 -29.98 25.51 31.37
N GLU A 76 -30.10 26.46 32.30
CA GLU A 76 -28.97 26.93 33.12
C GLU A 76 -28.33 25.80 33.95
N ILE A 77 -29.14 24.91 34.54
CA ILE A 77 -28.65 23.72 35.26
C ILE A 77 -27.97 22.75 34.28
N SER A 78 -28.62 22.45 33.15
CA SER A 78 -28.11 21.55 32.13
C SER A 78 -26.74 22.02 31.58
N ARG A 79 -26.61 23.32 31.28
CA ARG A 79 -25.35 23.91 30.79
C ARG A 79 -24.22 23.81 31.82
N LYS A 80 -24.48 24.13 33.09
CA LYS A 80 -23.47 24.00 34.17
C LYS A 80 -22.98 22.56 34.34
N LEU A 81 -23.89 21.58 34.20
CA LEU A 81 -23.54 20.16 34.29
C LEU A 81 -22.86 19.65 33.02
N TYR A 82 -23.22 20.18 31.84
CA TYR A 82 -22.54 19.91 30.56
C TYR A 82 -21.06 20.34 30.59
N GLU A 83 -20.76 21.50 31.20
CA GLU A 83 -19.39 22.04 31.32
C GLU A 83 -18.48 21.20 32.24
N MET A 84 -19.03 20.32 33.08
CA MET A 84 -18.27 19.44 33.97
C MET A 84 -17.84 18.13 33.28
N THR A 85 -16.64 17.64 33.59
CA THR A 85 -16.19 16.29 33.21
C THR A 85 -16.91 15.18 34.00
N ASP A 86 -16.94 13.96 33.46
CA ASP A 86 -17.50 12.78 34.15
C ASP A 86 -16.80 12.49 35.49
N GLU A 87 -15.51 12.82 35.60
CA GLU A 87 -14.73 12.70 36.85
C GLU A 87 -15.17 13.73 37.90
N GLU A 88 -15.40 14.98 37.51
CA GLU A 88 -15.91 16.03 38.41
C GLU A 88 -17.34 15.75 38.85
N LEU A 89 -18.19 15.26 37.93
CA LEU A 89 -19.55 14.82 38.26
C LEU A 89 -19.53 13.63 39.23
N GLY A 90 -18.69 12.62 38.99
CA GLY A 90 -18.52 11.46 39.86
C GLY A 90 -17.93 11.75 41.24
N LYS A 91 -17.16 12.84 41.39
CA LYS A 91 -16.70 13.34 42.70
C LYS A 91 -17.79 14.07 43.49
N LYS A 92 -18.82 14.60 42.80
CA LYS A 92 -19.85 15.46 43.39
C LYS A 92 -21.18 14.73 43.64
N TYR A 93 -21.51 13.76 42.78
CA TYR A 93 -22.79 13.06 42.73
C TYR A 93 -22.59 11.55 42.60
N ASN A 94 -23.54 10.77 43.12
CA ASN A 94 -23.56 9.33 42.94
C ASN A 94 -23.79 8.99 41.46
N SER A 95 -22.80 8.35 40.83
CA SER A 95 -22.87 7.92 39.44
C SER A 95 -23.46 6.51 39.32
N ASN A 96 -24.32 6.34 38.33
CA ASN A 96 -24.95 5.07 37.95
C ASN A 96 -24.81 4.89 36.44
N LYS A 97 -25.00 3.65 35.95
CA LYS A 97 -24.94 3.32 34.53
C LYS A 97 -26.16 2.49 34.13
N ILE A 98 -26.61 2.70 32.90
CA ILE A 98 -27.69 1.91 32.29
C ILE A 98 -27.37 1.59 30.83
N GLU A 99 -27.46 0.31 30.50
CA GLU A 99 -27.34 -0.20 29.13
C GLU A 99 -28.68 -0.12 28.40
N THR A 100 -28.65 0.23 27.12
CA THR A 100 -29.82 0.35 26.25
C THR A 100 -29.42 0.17 24.78
N THR A 101 -30.40 0.01 23.91
CA THR A 101 -30.23 -0.01 22.44
C THR A 101 -30.92 1.19 21.81
N PHE A 102 -30.44 1.62 20.65
CA PHE A 102 -31.12 2.61 19.83
C PHE A 102 -32.24 1.94 19.01
N ASP A 103 -33.49 2.35 19.21
CA ASP A 103 -34.52 2.18 18.18
C ASP A 103 -34.37 3.30 17.14
N LYS A 104 -34.88 3.10 15.92
CA LYS A 104 -34.74 4.06 14.80
C LYS A 104 -35.09 5.52 15.16
N ASP A 105 -36.12 5.74 15.97
CA ASP A 105 -36.58 7.10 16.33
C ASP A 105 -36.47 7.41 17.83
N SER A 106 -35.97 6.47 18.65
CA SER A 106 -36.00 6.60 20.11
C SER A 106 -35.00 5.75 20.87
N ILE A 107 -34.67 6.17 22.08
CA ILE A 107 -33.93 5.37 23.08
C ILE A 107 -34.87 5.11 24.26
N LYS A 108 -34.84 3.91 24.85
CA LYS A 108 -35.69 3.54 25.99
C LYS A 108 -34.87 3.10 27.20
N LEU A 109 -34.81 3.95 28.22
CA LEU A 109 -34.17 3.67 29.50
C LEU A 109 -35.24 3.15 30.49
N LYS A 110 -34.94 2.13 31.30
CA LYS A 110 -35.90 1.48 32.20
C LYS A 110 -35.31 1.20 33.58
N GLY A 111 -36.15 1.21 34.61
CA GLY A 111 -35.76 0.75 35.95
C GLY A 111 -34.90 1.75 36.73
N ILE A 112 -35.06 3.04 36.43
CA ILE A 112 -34.44 4.12 37.19
C ILE A 112 -35.40 4.53 38.31
N GLU A 113 -34.87 4.65 39.53
CA GLU A 113 -35.62 5.05 40.72
C GLU A 113 -36.09 6.52 40.64
N GLU A 114 -36.89 6.95 41.61
CA GLU A 114 -37.31 8.34 41.66
C GLU A 114 -36.17 9.28 42.05
N GLY A 115 -36.15 10.49 41.49
CA GLY A 115 -35.06 11.44 41.71
C GLY A 115 -34.94 12.46 40.60
N PHE A 116 -34.07 13.45 40.77
CA PHE A 116 -33.70 14.40 39.73
C PHE A 116 -32.28 14.09 39.26
N TYR A 117 -32.16 13.76 37.98
CA TYR A 117 -30.94 13.18 37.42
C TYR A 117 -30.42 13.97 36.23
N TYR A 118 -29.10 13.99 36.08
CA TYR A 118 -28.42 14.35 34.84
C TYR A 118 -27.93 13.10 34.14
N PHE A 119 -28.23 12.96 32.85
CA PHE A 119 -27.78 11.87 32.00
C PHE A 119 -26.75 12.37 31.01
N ARG A 120 -25.74 11.53 30.72
CA ARG A 120 -24.78 11.73 29.63
C ARG A 120 -24.50 10.41 28.91
N ASN A 121 -24.46 10.47 27.59
CA ASN A 121 -23.94 9.41 26.74
C ASN A 121 -23.24 10.07 25.54
N ILE A 122 -22.07 9.53 25.17
CA ILE A 122 -21.31 9.96 23.99
C ILE A 122 -21.20 8.73 23.12
N VAL A 123 -21.65 8.84 21.87
CA VAL A 123 -21.55 7.80 20.85
C VAL A 123 -20.80 8.38 19.66
N GLU A 124 -19.80 7.67 19.19
CA GLU A 124 -18.98 8.05 18.05
C GLU A 124 -19.23 7.04 16.93
N GLU A 125 -19.91 7.46 15.88
CA GLU A 125 -20.21 6.63 14.71
C GLU A 125 -19.79 7.37 13.44
N LYS A 126 -19.20 6.63 12.48
CA LYS A 126 -18.53 7.16 11.28
C LYS A 126 -17.65 8.39 11.59
N ASN A 127 -18.16 9.59 11.24
CA ASN A 127 -17.48 10.89 11.36
C ASN A 127 -18.28 11.87 12.28
N THR A 128 -19.20 11.36 13.11
CA THR A 128 -20.04 12.18 13.99
C THR A 128 -19.95 11.70 15.42
N ARG A 129 -19.67 12.63 16.34
CA ARG A 129 -19.86 12.45 17.78
C ARG A 129 -21.26 12.93 18.15
N TYR A 130 -22.09 12.02 18.63
CA TYR A 130 -23.41 12.27 19.17
C TYR A 130 -23.30 12.39 20.70
N ILE A 131 -23.61 13.58 21.21
CA ILE A 131 -23.60 13.86 22.65
C ILE A 131 -25.05 14.01 23.10
N PHE A 132 -25.51 13.02 23.86
CA PHE A 132 -26.78 13.02 24.56
C PHE A 132 -26.54 13.58 25.94
N SER A 133 -27.23 14.66 26.31
CA SER A 133 -27.15 15.18 27.68
C SER A 133 -28.40 15.94 28.08
N PHE A 134 -29.08 15.45 29.11
CA PHE A 134 -30.35 16.01 29.55
C PHE A 134 -30.52 15.84 31.06
N ILE A 135 -31.40 16.66 31.63
CA ILE A 135 -31.87 16.52 33.02
C ILE A 135 -33.33 16.06 33.05
N VAL A 136 -33.66 15.15 33.97
CA VAL A 136 -35.00 14.56 34.08
C VAL A 136 -35.39 14.35 35.54
N LYS A 137 -36.60 14.80 35.92
CA LYS A 137 -37.22 14.46 37.20
C LYS A 137 -38.10 13.25 37.02
N ILE A 138 -37.71 12.16 37.66
CA ILE A 138 -38.45 10.91 37.73
C ILE A 138 -39.36 10.95 38.98
N PRO A 139 -40.67 10.71 38.85
CA PRO A 139 -41.62 10.73 39.95
C PRO A 139 -41.57 9.45 40.79
N LEU A 140 -42.08 9.53 42.02
CA LEU A 140 -42.20 8.41 42.97
C LEU A 140 -43.16 7.31 42.49
N ASP A 141 -44.21 7.67 41.74
CA ASP A 141 -45.40 6.83 41.62
C ASP A 141 -45.84 6.56 40.17
N SER A 142 -46.25 5.31 39.94
CA SER A 142 -46.88 4.73 38.74
C SER A 142 -46.07 4.62 37.43
N ALA A 143 -46.60 3.76 36.54
CA ALA A 143 -46.09 3.29 35.24
C ALA A 143 -45.85 4.38 34.17
N THR A 144 -45.05 5.39 34.51
CA THR A 144 -44.95 6.61 33.71
C THR A 144 -43.93 6.44 32.59
N ASN A 145 -44.41 6.53 31.35
CA ASN A 145 -43.54 6.76 30.19
C ASN A 145 -43.18 8.26 30.14
N ILE A 146 -41.95 8.61 30.52
CA ILE A 146 -41.43 9.97 30.41
C ILE A 146 -40.90 10.15 28.99
N ILE A 147 -41.65 10.86 28.14
CA ILE A 147 -41.20 11.19 26.78
C ILE A 147 -40.37 12.48 26.84
N LEU A 148 -39.08 12.37 26.52
CA LEU A 148 -38.17 13.50 26.36
C LEU A 148 -37.95 13.79 24.89
N ILE A 149 -38.06 15.06 24.50
CA ILE A 149 -37.60 15.54 23.20
C ILE A 149 -36.27 16.23 23.46
N ASP A 150 -35.18 15.47 23.35
CA ASP A 150 -33.83 16.00 23.51
C ASP A 150 -33.30 16.54 22.17
N LYS A 151 -32.37 17.50 22.25
CA LYS A 151 -31.57 17.97 21.12
C LYS A 151 -30.20 17.32 21.23
N VAL A 152 -30.03 16.19 20.55
CA VAL A 152 -28.74 15.48 20.48
C VAL A 152 -27.73 16.43 19.85
N LYS A 153 -26.69 16.81 20.60
CA LYS A 153 -25.64 17.66 20.04
C LYS A 153 -24.77 16.79 19.15
N THR A 154 -24.65 17.16 17.88
CA THR A 154 -23.75 16.52 16.93
C THR A 154 -22.52 17.38 16.72
N GLU A 155 -21.35 16.81 16.96
CA GLU A 155 -20.06 17.40 16.62
C GLU A 155 -19.44 16.55 15.50
N PRO A 156 -18.88 17.14 14.43
CA PRO A 156 -18.06 16.35 13.51
C PRO A 156 -16.85 15.81 14.27
N LEU A 157 -16.55 14.52 14.10
CA LEU A 157 -15.26 13.99 14.52
C LEU A 157 -14.18 14.66 13.67
N GLU A 158 -13.13 15.17 14.32
CA GLU A 158 -12.00 15.75 13.61
C GLU A 158 -11.19 14.64 12.95
N ASN A 159 -11.57 14.33 11.71
CA ASN A 159 -10.90 13.34 10.88
C ASN A 159 -9.39 13.58 10.79
N GLY A 160 -8.62 12.51 10.92
CA GLY A 160 -7.16 12.57 10.96
C GLY A 160 -6.50 12.80 9.60
N ARG A 161 -5.17 12.91 9.66
CA ARG A 161 -4.30 13.22 8.53
C ARG A 161 -3.07 12.33 8.59
N VAL A 162 -2.61 11.89 7.42
CA VAL A 162 -1.36 11.14 7.30
C VAL A 162 -0.48 11.73 6.21
N LYS A 163 0.81 11.80 6.48
CA LYS A 163 1.85 12.10 5.52
C LYS A 163 2.75 10.87 5.37
N LEU A 164 2.88 10.38 4.15
CA LEU A 164 3.93 9.42 3.79
C LEU A 164 5.10 10.19 3.18
N ILE A 165 6.31 9.95 3.67
CA ILE A 165 7.57 10.51 3.16
C ILE A 165 8.39 9.36 2.57
N LYS A 166 8.69 9.43 1.28
CA LYS A 166 9.44 8.40 0.55
C LYS A 166 10.91 8.76 0.41
N THR A 167 11.80 7.88 0.84
CA THR A 167 13.25 8.05 0.70
C THR A 167 13.94 6.87 0.02
N ASP A 168 15.19 7.06 -0.40
CA ASP A 168 16.16 5.97 -0.58
C ASP A 168 16.89 5.63 0.74
N GLN A 169 17.73 4.60 0.70
CA GLN A 169 18.59 4.16 1.81
C GLN A 169 19.67 5.18 2.25
N ASN A 170 19.80 6.31 1.54
CA ASN A 170 20.69 7.42 1.87
C ASN A 170 19.89 8.68 2.30
N THR A 171 18.58 8.53 2.57
CA THR A 171 17.63 9.59 2.94
C THR A 171 17.29 10.61 1.83
N ASN A 172 17.67 10.36 0.57
CA ASN A 172 17.25 11.20 -0.56
C ASN A 172 15.75 11.03 -0.80
N LEU A 173 15.03 12.14 -0.98
CA LEU A 173 13.58 12.15 -1.23
C LEU A 173 13.25 11.64 -2.64
N LEU A 174 12.19 10.83 -2.79
CA LEU A 174 11.81 10.19 -4.06
C LEU A 174 10.46 10.68 -4.58
N GLU A 175 10.48 11.54 -5.61
CA GLU A 175 9.29 12.01 -6.36
C GLU A 175 8.75 10.92 -7.31
N ASN A 176 7.46 11.00 -7.66
CA ASN A 176 6.76 10.15 -8.65
C ASN A 176 6.66 8.64 -8.32
N VAL A 177 6.86 8.25 -7.06
CA VAL A 177 6.57 6.88 -6.57
C VAL A 177 5.07 6.72 -6.34
N GLY A 178 4.48 5.69 -6.93
CA GLY A 178 3.02 5.46 -6.98
C GLY A 178 2.53 4.45 -5.93
N PHE A 179 1.49 4.86 -5.19
CA PHE A 179 0.86 4.12 -4.10
C PHE A 179 -0.65 3.95 -4.28
N GLU A 180 -1.20 2.98 -3.56
CA GLU A 180 -2.63 2.76 -3.37
C GLU A 180 -2.93 2.80 -1.86
N LEU A 181 -4.04 3.41 -1.45
CA LEU A 181 -4.47 3.49 -0.05
C LEU A 181 -5.71 2.62 0.20
N TYR A 182 -5.65 1.80 1.25
CA TYR A 182 -6.67 0.82 1.60
C TYR A 182 -7.08 0.93 3.08
N ASN A 183 -8.32 0.56 3.41
CA ASN A 183 -8.76 0.29 4.78
C ASN A 183 -8.42 -1.14 5.21
N ILE A 184 -8.64 -1.48 6.49
CA ILE A 184 -8.41 -2.83 7.04
C ILE A 184 -9.29 -3.92 6.42
N GLN A 185 -10.42 -3.56 5.82
CA GLN A 185 -11.28 -4.46 5.03
C GLN A 185 -10.69 -4.76 3.63
N ASN A 186 -9.53 -4.18 3.27
CA ASN A 186 -8.88 -4.22 1.95
C ASN A 186 -9.70 -3.56 0.83
N GLU A 187 -10.58 -2.62 1.17
CA GLU A 187 -11.26 -1.76 0.22
C GLU A 187 -10.43 -0.51 -0.08
N ARG A 188 -10.51 -0.01 -1.31
CA ARG A 188 -9.84 1.23 -1.70
C ARG A 188 -10.52 2.44 -1.06
N VAL A 189 -9.70 3.30 -0.47
CA VAL A 189 -10.16 4.55 0.15
C VAL A 189 -10.59 5.54 -0.95
N PRO A 190 -11.83 6.05 -0.93
CA PRO A 190 -12.30 7.02 -1.91
C PRO A 190 -11.74 8.41 -1.63
N LEU A 191 -11.16 9.04 -2.65
CA LEU A 191 -10.47 10.33 -2.54
C LEU A 191 -10.95 11.33 -3.60
N ILE A 192 -10.84 12.62 -3.30
CA ILE A 192 -11.10 13.73 -4.22
C ILE A 192 -9.95 14.74 -4.23
N GLY A 193 -9.78 15.45 -5.35
CA GLY A 193 -8.80 16.53 -5.49
C GLY A 193 -7.38 16.10 -5.13
N THR A 194 -6.72 16.89 -4.29
CA THR A 194 -5.39 16.59 -3.73
C THR A 194 -5.50 15.63 -2.54
N TYR A 195 -5.98 14.41 -2.81
CA TYR A 195 -6.06 13.29 -1.86
C TYR A 195 -6.78 13.60 -0.54
N ILE A 196 -7.97 14.18 -0.64
CA ILE A 196 -8.88 14.40 0.49
C ILE A 196 -9.90 13.26 0.52
N TYR A 197 -10.09 12.60 1.67
CA TYR A 197 -11.12 11.58 1.81
C TYR A 197 -12.53 12.15 1.65
N ASN A 198 -13.34 11.43 0.88
CA ASN A 198 -14.77 11.68 0.73
C ASN A 198 -15.43 10.36 0.32
N GLU A 199 -16.52 9.96 0.97
CA GLU A 199 -17.23 8.69 0.69
C GLU A 199 -17.63 8.51 -0.79
N LYS A 200 -17.89 9.62 -1.49
CA LYS A 200 -18.28 9.68 -2.92
C LYS A 200 -17.09 9.97 -3.85
N GLY A 201 -15.86 9.92 -3.33
CA GLY A 201 -14.63 10.08 -4.08
C GLY A 201 -14.28 8.89 -4.97
N ASP A 202 -13.26 9.07 -5.80
CA ASP A 202 -12.76 8.01 -6.68
C ASP A 202 -11.88 7.02 -5.88
N LYS A 203 -12.20 5.73 -6.01
CA LYS A 203 -11.48 4.62 -5.38
C LYS A 203 -10.29 4.13 -6.21
N ASN A 204 -10.18 4.51 -7.49
CA ASN A 204 -9.18 3.98 -8.41
C ASN A 204 -7.92 4.86 -8.53
N GLN A 205 -7.83 5.97 -7.79
CA GLN A 205 -6.68 6.88 -7.84
C GLN A 205 -5.39 6.22 -7.38
N ILE A 206 -4.32 6.34 -8.18
CA ILE A 206 -2.95 6.08 -7.75
C ILE A 206 -2.38 7.39 -7.19
N LEU A 207 -1.77 7.29 -6.02
CA LEU A 207 -1.25 8.40 -5.23
C LEU A 207 0.24 8.53 -5.52
N TYR A 208 0.70 9.70 -5.98
CA TYR A 208 2.11 9.89 -6.34
C TYR A 208 2.80 10.80 -5.36
N THR A 209 4.03 10.44 -4.98
CA THR A 209 4.90 11.30 -4.17
C THR A 209 5.27 12.58 -4.93
N ASP A 210 5.21 13.71 -4.24
CA ASP A 210 5.56 15.02 -4.79
C ASP A 210 7.09 15.26 -4.80
N LYS A 211 7.50 16.49 -5.14
CA LYS A 211 8.92 16.91 -5.19
C LYS A 211 9.68 16.78 -3.87
N ASN A 212 8.96 16.71 -2.75
CA ASN A 212 9.51 16.50 -1.42
C ASN A 212 9.46 15.01 -1.02
N GLY A 213 9.10 14.12 -1.96
CA GLY A 213 8.85 12.71 -1.69
C GLY A 213 7.57 12.47 -0.88
N GLU A 214 6.66 13.45 -0.77
CA GLU A 214 5.51 13.39 0.13
C GLU A 214 4.21 12.96 -0.56
N ILE A 215 3.39 12.18 0.15
CA ILE A 215 1.95 12.01 -0.09
C ILE A 215 1.23 12.47 1.18
N ASN A 216 0.42 13.52 1.07
CA ASN A 216 -0.38 14.03 2.17
C ASN A 216 -1.86 13.66 1.94
N ILE A 217 -2.45 12.91 2.87
CA ILE A 217 -3.89 12.55 2.88
C ILE A 217 -4.56 13.26 4.04
N SER A 218 -5.76 13.78 3.80
CA SER A 218 -6.55 14.48 4.83
C SER A 218 -7.99 14.02 4.87
N ASN A 219 -8.66 14.36 5.98
CA ASN A 219 -10.06 14.03 6.24
C ASN A 219 -10.32 12.52 6.40
N LEU A 220 -9.31 11.71 6.79
CA LEU A 220 -9.49 10.27 7.01
C LEU A 220 -10.30 10.00 8.29
N PRO A 221 -11.35 9.16 8.23
CA PRO A 221 -12.03 8.65 9.41
C PRO A 221 -11.08 7.90 10.35
N TYR A 222 -11.51 7.70 11.59
CA TYR A 222 -10.77 6.86 12.53
C TYR A 222 -10.78 5.39 12.10
N GLY A 223 -9.69 4.68 12.36
CA GLY A 223 -9.52 3.27 11.97
C GLY A 223 -8.17 2.95 11.32
N LYS A 224 -8.04 1.68 10.90
CA LYS A 224 -6.78 1.10 10.38
C LYS A 224 -6.73 1.13 8.87
N TYR A 225 -5.58 1.54 8.35
CA TYR A 225 -5.30 1.73 6.94
C TYR A 225 -3.93 1.17 6.56
N TYR A 226 -3.69 1.01 5.27
CA TYR A 226 -2.35 0.77 4.76
C TYR A 226 -2.11 1.38 3.38
N PHE A 227 -0.89 1.87 3.16
CA PHE A 227 -0.38 2.13 1.82
C PHE A 227 0.24 0.87 1.22
N LYS A 228 0.10 0.73 -0.09
CA LYS A 228 0.74 -0.32 -0.91
C LYS A 228 1.44 0.34 -2.08
N GLU A 229 2.75 0.14 -2.21
CA GLU A 229 3.48 0.62 -3.38
C GLU A 229 3.08 -0.19 -4.61
N VAL A 230 2.78 0.50 -5.72
CA VAL A 230 2.43 -0.13 -7.01
C VAL A 230 3.30 0.35 -8.16
N LYS A 231 4.04 1.44 -7.98
CA LYS A 231 4.99 1.93 -8.97
C LYS A 231 6.22 2.50 -8.28
N ALA A 232 7.32 1.75 -8.32
CA ALA A 232 8.62 2.27 -7.92
C ALA A 232 9.09 3.38 -8.87
N LEU A 233 10.00 4.23 -8.40
CA LEU A 233 10.79 5.09 -9.28
C LEU A 233 11.81 4.24 -10.04
N ASP A 234 12.16 4.63 -11.27
CA ASP A 234 13.17 3.93 -12.08
C ASP A 234 14.51 3.82 -11.33
N GLY A 235 15.11 2.63 -11.34
CA GLY A 235 16.32 2.35 -10.57
C GLY A 235 16.07 2.03 -9.08
N TYR A 236 14.82 1.83 -8.66
CA TYR A 236 14.46 1.37 -7.30
C TYR A 236 13.64 0.07 -7.33
N LYS A 237 13.82 -0.76 -6.29
CA LYS A 237 13.05 -1.98 -6.10
C LYS A 237 11.66 -1.63 -5.58
N LEU A 238 10.62 -2.18 -6.21
CA LEU A 238 9.24 -2.07 -5.73
C LEU A 238 9.08 -2.71 -4.35
N LEU A 239 8.67 -1.91 -3.37
CA LEU A 239 8.34 -2.40 -2.03
C LEU A 239 7.08 -3.28 -2.09
N LYS A 240 7.20 -4.53 -1.62
CA LYS A 240 6.08 -5.50 -1.61
C LYS A 240 5.28 -5.50 -0.31
N GLU A 241 5.83 -4.92 0.74
CA GLU A 241 5.24 -4.89 2.07
C GLU A 241 4.19 -3.77 2.16
N LYS A 242 3.19 -3.97 3.03
CA LYS A 242 2.17 -2.96 3.33
C LYS A 242 2.72 -1.99 4.38
N ILE A 243 2.49 -0.68 4.21
CA ILE A 243 2.80 0.31 5.24
C ILE A 243 1.51 0.61 6.01
N GLU A 244 1.32 -0.09 7.13
CA GLU A 244 0.12 0.00 7.96
C GLU A 244 0.17 1.18 8.94
N PHE A 245 -0.97 1.81 9.22
CA PHE A 245 -1.12 2.90 10.18
C PHE A 245 -2.56 2.99 10.74
N GLU A 246 -2.74 3.72 11.85
CA GLU A 246 -4.03 3.84 12.53
C GLU A 246 -4.42 5.29 12.85
N ILE A 247 -5.52 5.70 12.23
CA ILE A 247 -6.54 6.67 12.61
C ILE A 247 -7.04 6.70 14.07
N VAL A 248 -6.44 7.39 15.04
CA VAL A 248 -7.00 7.47 16.42
C VAL A 248 -7.45 8.85 16.89
N ASP A 249 -6.94 9.92 16.26
CA ASP A 249 -7.26 11.31 16.57
C ASP A 249 -7.00 12.23 15.34
N ASN A 250 -7.00 13.54 15.56
CA ASN A 250 -6.80 14.57 14.52
C ASN A 250 -5.33 14.94 14.25
N ASN A 251 -4.38 14.32 14.96
CA ASN A 251 -2.96 14.60 14.80
C ASN A 251 -2.45 14.14 13.43
N LEU A 252 -1.34 14.74 12.99
CA LEU A 252 -0.66 14.31 11.78
C LEU A 252 0.19 13.08 12.07
N ILE A 253 -0.13 11.95 11.45
CA ILE A 253 0.74 10.78 11.41
C ILE A 253 1.78 10.98 10.31
N GLU A 254 3.07 10.92 10.64
CA GLU A 254 4.16 10.91 9.65
C GLU A 254 4.75 9.50 9.52
N LEU A 255 4.69 8.94 8.31
CA LEU A 255 5.23 7.63 7.95
C LEU A 255 6.46 7.84 7.06
N LYS A 256 7.59 7.21 7.40
CA LYS A 256 8.81 7.23 6.57
C LYS A 256 9.01 5.86 5.92
N VAL A 257 9.12 5.84 4.60
CA VAL A 257 9.15 4.61 3.80
C VAL A 257 10.38 4.62 2.90
N GLU A 258 11.35 3.78 3.21
CA GLU A 258 12.59 3.62 2.43
C GLU A 258 12.35 2.74 1.18
N ASN A 259 13.03 3.03 0.06
CA ASN A 259 13.22 2.10 -1.05
C ASN A 259 14.71 1.84 -1.23
N ILE A 260 15.04 0.59 -1.55
CA ILE A 260 16.39 0.18 -1.88
C ILE A 260 16.58 0.35 -3.39
N LYS A 261 17.68 0.97 -3.82
CA LYS A 261 18.04 1.02 -5.25
C LYS A 261 18.04 -0.39 -5.87
N ASP A 262 17.50 -0.50 -7.07
CA ASP A 262 17.68 -1.72 -7.86
C ASP A 262 19.08 -1.67 -8.47
N GLU A 263 19.94 -2.58 -8.02
CA GLU A 263 21.33 -2.72 -8.50
C GLU A 263 21.36 -3.38 -9.88
N LYS A 264 20.44 -2.97 -10.77
CA LYS A 264 20.31 -3.41 -12.14
C LYS A 264 20.47 -2.23 -13.08
N GLY A 265 21.12 -2.46 -14.20
CA GLY A 265 21.44 -1.44 -15.17
C GLY A 265 21.72 -2.01 -16.54
N GLY A 266 22.52 -1.29 -17.32
CA GLY A 266 22.76 -1.60 -18.71
C GLY A 266 23.87 -0.76 -19.31
N LEU A 267 24.20 -1.00 -20.57
CA LEU A 267 25.18 -0.19 -21.30
C LEU A 267 24.81 -0.13 -22.78
N LYS A 268 25.03 1.04 -23.38
CA LYS A 268 24.89 1.29 -24.81
C LYS A 268 26.24 1.13 -25.49
N PHE A 269 26.25 0.55 -26.68
CA PHE A 269 27.44 0.27 -27.46
C PHE A 269 27.33 0.85 -28.86
N LEU A 270 28.48 1.24 -29.44
CA LEU A 270 28.57 1.69 -30.82
C LEU A 270 29.71 0.96 -31.55
N LYS A 271 29.34 0.13 -32.52
CA LYS A 271 30.24 -0.63 -33.38
C LYS A 271 30.68 0.22 -34.58
N ILE A 272 31.97 0.48 -34.70
CA ILE A 272 32.55 1.25 -35.80
C ILE A 272 33.76 0.56 -36.45
N ALA A 273 34.14 1.05 -37.63
CA ALA A 273 35.44 0.83 -38.25
C ALA A 273 36.55 1.55 -37.47
N ASN A 274 37.74 0.96 -37.44
CA ASN A 274 38.96 1.64 -37.00
C ASN A 274 39.53 2.53 -38.13
N ASP A 275 38.74 3.51 -38.57
CA ASP A 275 39.15 4.53 -39.54
C ASP A 275 38.80 5.94 -39.08
N LYS A 276 39.27 6.96 -39.83
CA LYS A 276 39.06 8.37 -39.51
C LYS A 276 37.58 8.77 -39.52
N ASN A 277 36.76 8.07 -40.31
CA ASN A 277 35.36 8.39 -40.51
C ASN A 277 34.45 7.76 -39.44
N LYS A 278 35.00 6.89 -38.59
CA LYS A 278 34.26 6.14 -37.56
C LYS A 278 33.02 5.44 -38.13
N THR A 279 33.14 4.91 -39.35
CA THR A 279 31.99 4.35 -40.10
C THR A 279 31.29 3.27 -39.28
N PRO A 280 29.97 3.38 -39.04
CA PRO A 280 29.21 2.36 -38.31
C PRO A 280 29.23 0.99 -39.00
N LEU A 281 29.20 -0.09 -38.21
CA LEU A 281 29.26 -1.46 -38.72
C LEU A 281 28.07 -2.31 -38.25
N GLU A 282 27.24 -2.70 -39.22
CA GLU A 282 26.15 -3.65 -39.04
C GLU A 282 26.66 -5.10 -38.88
N GLY A 283 25.96 -5.88 -38.07
CA GLY A 283 26.07 -7.33 -38.07
C GLY A 283 27.26 -7.94 -37.33
N ALA A 284 27.97 -7.17 -36.50
CA ALA A 284 28.79 -7.76 -35.45
C ALA A 284 27.88 -8.50 -34.47
N GLU A 285 28.18 -9.74 -34.11
CA GLU A 285 27.43 -10.50 -33.10
C GLU A 285 28.37 -10.81 -31.92
N PHE A 286 27.90 -10.54 -30.69
CA PHE A 286 28.65 -10.67 -29.45
C PHE A 286 27.93 -11.62 -28.48
N LYS A 287 28.68 -12.47 -27.79
CA LYS A 287 28.21 -13.23 -26.62
C LYS A 287 28.57 -12.46 -25.35
N LEU A 288 27.60 -12.31 -24.45
CA LEU A 288 27.82 -11.68 -23.14
C LEU A 288 28.30 -12.73 -22.12
N THR A 289 29.40 -12.43 -21.43
CA THR A 289 29.96 -13.27 -20.37
C THR A 289 30.31 -12.45 -19.14
N ARG A 290 30.57 -13.13 -18.02
CA ARG A 290 31.19 -12.57 -16.81
C ARG A 290 32.23 -13.54 -16.26
N LYS A 291 33.16 -13.06 -15.44
CA LYS A 291 34.10 -13.94 -14.74
C LYS A 291 33.49 -14.50 -13.46
N VAL A 292 33.49 -15.82 -13.34
CA VAL A 292 33.11 -16.57 -12.13
C VAL A 292 34.26 -17.55 -11.85
N ASP A 293 34.82 -17.51 -10.63
CA ASP A 293 35.97 -18.32 -10.22
C ASP A 293 37.14 -18.34 -11.22
N GLY A 294 37.40 -17.17 -11.83
CA GLY A 294 38.45 -16.94 -12.84
C GLY A 294 38.09 -17.38 -14.27
N LYS A 295 37.02 -18.15 -14.46
CA LYS A 295 36.53 -18.66 -15.76
C LYS A 295 35.47 -17.74 -16.37
N ASP A 296 35.35 -17.78 -17.69
CA ASP A 296 34.37 -16.97 -18.42
C ASP A 296 33.06 -17.75 -18.56
N GLU A 297 32.01 -17.31 -17.87
CA GLU A 297 30.68 -17.91 -17.91
C GLU A 297 29.71 -17.05 -18.73
N ALA A 298 28.83 -17.71 -19.50
CA ALA A 298 27.78 -17.04 -20.25
C ALA A 298 26.73 -16.43 -19.33
N VAL A 299 26.43 -15.15 -19.52
CA VAL A 299 25.30 -14.51 -18.83
C VAL A 299 24.00 -15.04 -19.42
N LYS A 300 23.08 -15.42 -18.53
CA LYS A 300 21.76 -15.94 -18.90
C LYS A 300 20.65 -15.04 -18.39
N ILE A 301 19.71 -14.70 -19.27
CA ILE A 301 18.45 -14.04 -18.94
C ILE A 301 17.33 -15.02 -19.35
N ASP A 302 16.37 -15.25 -18.46
CA ASP A 302 15.30 -16.26 -18.63
C ASP A 302 15.82 -17.65 -19.05
N GLY A 303 16.96 -18.05 -18.46
CA GLY A 303 17.65 -19.31 -18.73
C GLY A 303 18.44 -19.38 -20.05
N LYS A 304 18.36 -18.36 -20.91
CA LYS A 304 19.00 -18.33 -22.25
C LYS A 304 20.25 -17.47 -22.25
N GLU A 305 21.29 -17.93 -22.94
CA GLU A 305 22.52 -17.15 -23.12
C GLU A 305 22.25 -15.86 -23.90
N VAL A 306 22.84 -14.75 -23.46
CA VAL A 306 22.63 -13.43 -24.07
C VAL A 306 23.59 -13.19 -25.24
N TYR A 307 23.01 -12.92 -26.41
CA TYR A 307 23.72 -12.49 -27.61
C TYR A 307 23.22 -11.12 -28.07
N LEU A 308 24.16 -10.23 -28.40
CA LEU A 308 23.89 -8.87 -28.88
C LEU A 308 24.36 -8.72 -30.32
N LYS A 309 23.67 -7.89 -31.11
CA LYS A 309 24.00 -7.67 -32.52
C LYS A 309 23.94 -6.19 -32.88
N SER A 310 24.97 -5.67 -33.56
CA SER A 310 24.97 -4.29 -34.02
C SER A 310 24.03 -4.08 -35.21
N ASP A 311 23.23 -3.02 -35.14
CA ASP A 311 22.29 -2.60 -36.19
C ASP A 311 22.98 -1.82 -37.33
N LYS A 312 22.18 -1.26 -38.25
CA LYS A 312 22.64 -0.46 -39.40
C LYS A 312 23.40 0.81 -39.00
N GLU A 313 23.13 1.36 -37.83
CA GLU A 313 23.85 2.49 -37.24
C GLU A 313 24.99 2.04 -36.32
N GLY A 314 25.30 0.74 -36.30
CA GLY A 314 26.30 0.12 -35.43
C GLY A 314 25.88 0.05 -33.96
N LYS A 315 24.67 0.47 -33.61
CA LYS A 315 24.20 0.55 -32.21
C LYS A 315 23.72 -0.80 -31.72
N PHE A 316 23.84 -1.01 -30.41
CA PHE A 316 23.18 -2.07 -29.66
C PHE A 316 23.27 -1.75 -28.16
N GLU A 317 22.42 -2.36 -27.33
CA GLU A 317 22.43 -2.16 -25.88
C GLU A 317 22.04 -3.43 -25.14
N ILE A 318 22.32 -3.46 -23.83
CA ILE A 318 21.83 -4.46 -22.88
C ILE A 318 21.30 -3.74 -21.65
N ASN A 319 20.20 -4.24 -21.08
CA ASN A 319 19.53 -3.70 -19.90
C ASN A 319 19.17 -4.86 -18.93
N GLY A 320 18.87 -4.55 -17.68
CA GLY A 320 18.47 -5.53 -16.67
C GLY A 320 19.61 -6.41 -16.13
N LEU A 321 20.87 -6.04 -16.35
CA LEU A 321 22.03 -6.71 -15.77
C LEU A 321 22.28 -6.22 -14.35
N ASP A 322 22.54 -7.13 -13.42
CA ASP A 322 23.03 -6.78 -12.08
C ASP A 322 24.32 -5.93 -12.17
N TYR A 323 24.59 -5.07 -11.18
CA TYR A 323 25.83 -4.28 -11.17
C TYR A 323 27.05 -5.18 -11.05
N GLY A 324 28.10 -4.88 -11.82
CA GLY A 324 29.28 -5.73 -11.86
C GLY A 324 30.10 -5.61 -13.14
N LYS A 325 31.09 -6.49 -13.27
CA LYS A 325 32.01 -6.55 -14.41
C LYS A 325 31.60 -7.63 -15.40
N TYR A 326 31.54 -7.27 -16.66
CA TYR A 326 31.08 -8.08 -17.77
C TYR A 326 32.03 -8.00 -18.95
N GLN A 327 31.91 -8.93 -19.89
CA GLN A 327 32.73 -8.99 -21.09
C GLN A 327 31.88 -9.31 -22.31
N LEU A 328 32.14 -8.62 -23.43
CA LEU A 328 31.60 -8.99 -24.74
C LEU A 328 32.65 -9.75 -25.54
N TRP A 329 32.36 -11.02 -25.86
CA TRP A 329 33.13 -11.79 -26.83
C TRP A 329 32.51 -11.64 -28.21
N GLU A 330 33.22 -11.02 -29.15
CA GLU A 330 32.77 -11.01 -30.55
C GLU A 330 32.77 -12.46 -31.05
N VAL A 331 31.60 -12.98 -31.42
CA VAL A 331 31.47 -14.32 -32.01
C VAL A 331 31.54 -14.26 -33.53
N LYS A 332 31.13 -13.13 -34.13
CA LYS A 332 31.13 -12.89 -35.57
C LYS A 332 31.43 -11.42 -35.85
N ALA A 333 32.41 -11.17 -36.71
CA ALA A 333 32.78 -9.83 -37.15
C ALA A 333 31.84 -9.31 -38.25
N PRO A 334 31.72 -7.98 -38.42
CA PRO A 334 31.13 -7.37 -39.61
C PRO A 334 31.83 -7.84 -40.89
N LYS A 335 31.08 -7.91 -42.00
CA LYS A 335 31.59 -8.39 -43.30
C LYS A 335 32.79 -7.55 -43.77
N GLY A 336 33.94 -8.20 -44.01
CA GLY A 336 35.17 -7.55 -44.46
C GLY A 336 35.99 -6.89 -43.33
N TYR A 337 35.68 -7.19 -42.07
CA TYR A 337 36.42 -6.72 -40.90
C TYR A 337 36.99 -7.90 -40.11
N LYS A 338 38.20 -7.71 -39.60
CA LYS A 338 38.87 -8.71 -38.77
C LYS A 338 38.11 -8.90 -37.46
N LYS A 339 37.95 -10.16 -37.05
CA LYS A 339 37.39 -10.53 -35.75
C LYS A 339 38.29 -10.12 -34.59
N LEU A 340 37.71 -9.59 -33.52
CA LEU A 340 38.40 -9.26 -32.29
C LEU A 340 39.00 -10.51 -31.65
N SER A 341 40.26 -10.41 -31.20
CA SER A 341 41.01 -11.52 -30.57
C SER A 341 40.92 -11.53 -29.02
N LYS A 342 40.29 -10.51 -28.44
CA LYS A 342 40.07 -10.36 -26.99
C LYS A 342 38.65 -9.91 -26.75
N ALA A 343 38.11 -10.23 -25.57
CA ALA A 343 36.85 -9.68 -25.10
C ALA A 343 36.95 -8.17 -24.85
N ILE A 344 35.82 -7.49 -24.90
CA ILE A 344 35.66 -6.10 -24.47
C ILE A 344 35.11 -6.10 -23.04
N ASP A 345 35.93 -5.72 -22.07
CA ASP A 345 35.52 -5.58 -20.67
C ASP A 345 34.69 -4.31 -20.47
N PHE A 346 33.62 -4.40 -19.66
CA PHE A 346 32.83 -3.24 -19.24
C PHE A 346 32.26 -3.44 -17.82
N THR A 347 31.77 -2.35 -17.22
CA THR A 347 31.16 -2.35 -15.87
C THR A 347 29.76 -1.77 -15.95
N VAL A 348 28.78 -2.48 -15.38
CA VAL A 348 27.42 -1.99 -15.14
C VAL A 348 27.37 -1.39 -13.74
N ASN A 349 26.88 -0.16 -13.64
CA ASN A 349 26.65 0.59 -12.41
C ASN A 349 25.62 1.72 -12.65
N GLU A 350 25.33 2.51 -11.62
CA GLU A 350 24.35 3.60 -11.64
C GLU A 350 24.43 4.54 -12.85
N THR A 351 25.65 4.88 -13.31
CA THR A 351 25.85 5.82 -14.43
C THR A 351 26.26 5.13 -15.74
N SER A 352 26.02 3.81 -15.87
CA SER A 352 26.47 3.05 -17.05
C SER A 352 25.58 3.28 -18.29
N GLN A 353 24.26 3.43 -18.13
CA GLN A 353 23.32 3.63 -19.26
C GLN A 353 23.40 5.02 -19.93
N GLU A 354 24.03 5.99 -19.27
CA GLU A 354 24.35 7.33 -19.81
C GLU A 354 25.54 7.29 -20.78
N LYS A 355 26.34 6.22 -20.74
CA LYS A 355 27.60 6.09 -21.49
C LYS A 355 27.40 5.25 -22.74
N VAL A 356 28.19 5.55 -23.77
CA VAL A 356 28.27 4.75 -25.00
C VAL A 356 29.68 4.20 -25.16
N LEU A 357 29.83 2.88 -25.10
CA LEU A 357 31.11 2.22 -25.30
C LEU A 357 31.38 1.96 -26.78
N ILE A 358 32.44 2.56 -27.32
CA ILE A 358 32.80 2.46 -28.74
C ILE A 358 33.70 1.25 -29.00
N ILE A 359 33.26 0.33 -29.86
CA ILE A 359 33.96 -0.91 -30.20
C ILE A 359 34.42 -0.87 -31.67
N LYS A 360 35.73 -0.87 -31.90
CA LYS A 360 36.34 -0.73 -33.25
C LYS A 360 36.81 -2.08 -33.81
N ASN A 361 36.60 -2.35 -35.10
CA ASN A 361 37.33 -3.41 -35.81
C ASN A 361 38.18 -2.85 -36.94
N ASP A 362 39.32 -3.49 -37.20
CA ASP A 362 40.15 -3.23 -38.37
C ASP A 362 39.56 -3.91 -39.61
N LYS A 363 39.74 -3.31 -40.79
CA LYS A 363 39.38 -3.93 -42.07
C LYS A 363 40.28 -5.14 -42.31
N GLU A 364 39.74 -6.18 -42.96
CA GLU A 364 40.57 -7.31 -43.39
C GLU A 364 41.61 -6.84 -44.43
N PRO A 365 42.85 -7.35 -44.37
CA PRO A 365 43.87 -7.01 -45.35
C PRO A 365 43.47 -7.54 -46.73
N LYS A 366 43.46 -6.66 -47.73
CA LYS A 366 43.33 -7.09 -49.13
C LYS A 366 44.61 -7.81 -49.54
N ILE A 367 44.57 -9.14 -49.56
CA ILE A 367 45.68 -9.96 -50.07
C ILE A 367 45.71 -9.81 -51.60
N ASN A 368 46.53 -8.90 -52.11
CA ASN A 368 46.90 -8.86 -53.51
C ASN A 368 47.83 -10.05 -53.79
N VAL A 369 47.26 -11.18 -54.19
CA VAL A 369 48.05 -12.33 -54.67
C VAL A 369 48.74 -11.92 -55.98
N PRO A 370 50.08 -11.92 -56.07
CA PRO A 370 50.75 -11.58 -57.31
C PRO A 370 50.47 -12.67 -58.36
N LYS A 371 50.16 -12.27 -59.59
CA LYS A 371 49.93 -13.16 -60.75
C LYS A 371 51.24 -13.77 -61.28
N THR A 372 51.96 -14.53 -60.46
CA THR A 372 53.22 -15.18 -60.88
C THR A 372 53.00 -16.42 -61.76
N GLY A 373 51.79 -17.00 -61.77
CA GLY A 373 51.44 -18.14 -62.63
C GLY A 373 51.19 -17.78 -64.11
N ASP A 374 50.60 -16.61 -64.39
CA ASP A 374 50.14 -16.24 -65.74
C ASP A 374 51.29 -16.03 -66.75
N LEU A 375 52.49 -15.61 -66.33
CA LEU A 375 53.63 -15.38 -67.23
C LEU A 375 54.54 -16.60 -67.42
N MET A 376 54.66 -17.46 -66.41
CA MET A 376 55.58 -18.62 -66.46
C MET A 376 55.15 -19.66 -67.50
N ILE A 377 53.84 -19.94 -67.60
CA ILE A 377 53.31 -20.96 -68.50
C ILE A 377 53.52 -20.59 -69.99
N PRO A 378 53.19 -19.36 -70.45
CA PRO A 378 53.54 -18.92 -71.80
C PRO A 378 55.04 -18.95 -72.08
N LEU A 379 55.90 -18.54 -71.12
CA LEU A 379 57.35 -18.52 -71.32
C LEU A 379 57.92 -19.93 -71.54
N LEU A 380 57.46 -20.90 -70.72
CA LEU A 380 57.83 -22.31 -70.86
C LEU A 380 57.35 -22.89 -72.20
N LEU A 381 56.11 -22.60 -72.62
CA LEU A 381 55.59 -23.01 -73.93
C LEU A 381 56.42 -22.44 -75.09
N ILE A 382 56.76 -21.15 -75.06
CA ILE A 382 57.60 -20.50 -76.08
C ILE A 382 59.00 -21.14 -76.11
N SER A 383 59.62 -21.39 -74.95
CA SER A 383 60.92 -22.08 -74.90
C SER A 383 60.85 -23.52 -75.42
N SER A 384 59.73 -24.22 -75.17
CA SER A 384 59.51 -25.59 -75.66
C SER A 384 59.41 -25.62 -77.18
N VAL A 385 58.64 -24.71 -77.77
CA VAL A 385 58.50 -24.58 -79.23
C VAL A 385 59.83 -24.19 -79.88
N ALA A 386 60.60 -23.28 -79.26
CA ALA A 386 61.92 -22.90 -79.75
C ALA A 386 62.90 -24.10 -79.74
N LEU A 387 62.95 -24.87 -78.66
CA LEU A 387 63.78 -26.07 -78.55
C LEU A 387 63.38 -27.15 -79.58
N PHE A 388 62.08 -27.38 -79.77
CA PHE A 388 61.58 -28.28 -80.81
C PHE A 388 61.95 -27.81 -82.23
N GLY A 389 61.82 -26.51 -82.52
CA GLY A 389 62.20 -25.94 -83.82
C GLY A 389 63.70 -26.06 -84.12
N VAL A 390 64.55 -25.82 -83.12
CA VAL A 390 66.01 -26.04 -83.22
C VAL A 390 66.32 -27.51 -83.44
N GLY A 391 65.72 -28.42 -82.66
CA GLY A 391 65.89 -29.87 -82.80
C GLY A 391 65.48 -30.38 -84.19
N TYR A 392 64.31 -29.96 -84.69
CA TYR A 392 63.83 -30.29 -86.04
C TYR A 392 64.79 -29.80 -87.13
N LYS A 393 65.29 -28.56 -87.01
CA LYS A 393 66.24 -27.99 -87.99
C LYS A 393 67.57 -28.76 -87.99
N LEU A 394 68.08 -29.12 -86.81
CA LEU A 394 69.32 -29.91 -86.66
C LEU A 394 69.17 -31.34 -87.20
N ALA A 395 68.04 -31.99 -86.96
CA ALA A 395 67.74 -33.31 -87.53
C ALA A 395 67.70 -33.25 -89.06
N LYS A 396 66.95 -32.31 -89.64
CA LYS A 396 66.80 -32.15 -91.08
C LYS A 396 68.10 -31.74 -91.79
N SER A 397 69.04 -31.09 -91.10
CA SER A 397 70.37 -30.77 -91.64
C SER A 397 71.33 -31.96 -91.71
N LYS A 398 70.98 -33.13 -91.16
CA LYS A 398 71.77 -34.37 -91.27
C LYS A 398 71.30 -35.32 -92.38
N GLU A 399 70.18 -35.02 -93.04
CA GLU A 399 69.59 -35.83 -94.12
C GLU A 399 69.90 -35.27 -95.52
N LYS A 400 71.01 -34.54 -95.69
CA LYS A 400 71.34 -33.84 -96.93
C LYS A 400 72.83 -33.79 -97.25
#